data_AF-A5L8N0-F1
#
_entry.id   AF-A5L8N0-F1
#
_cell.length_a   1.000
_cell.length_b   1.000
_cell.length_c   1.000
_cell.angle_alpha   90.00
_cell.angle_beta   90.00
_cell.angle_gamma   90.00
#
_symmetry.space_group_name_H-M   'P 1'
#
loop_
_entity.id
_entity.type
_entity.pdbx_description
1 polymer ?
#
loop_
_entity_poly.entity_id
_entity_poly.type
_entity_poly.pdbx_seq_one_letter_code
_entity_poly.pdbx_strand_id
1 'polypeptide(L)' 'MYNLGRHKEATSLLLELLVSTTNSEAIKEYQRAISLYAQDLDKTW' A
#
# COMPACT_ATOMS: atom_id res chain seq x y z
N MET A 1 5.82 20.19 -13.07
CA MET A 1 4.62 19.60 -12.43
C MET A 1 4.83 18.10 -12.18
N TYR A 2 5.60 17.70 -11.15
CA TYR A 2 5.86 16.27 -10.89
C TYR A 2 5.78 15.82 -9.42
N ASN A 3 5.74 16.73 -8.44
CA ASN A 3 6.05 16.39 -7.03
C ASN A 3 4.95 16.63 -5.97
N LEU A 4 3.70 16.90 -6.32
CA LEU A 4 2.71 17.36 -5.32
C LEU A 4 1.50 16.45 -5.08
N GLY A 5 1.53 15.19 -5.53
CA GLY A 5 0.43 14.26 -5.25
C GLY A 5 0.65 12.81 -5.68
N ARG A 6 1.55 12.56 -6.65
CA ARG A 6 1.79 11.22 -7.21
C ARG A 6 2.59 10.27 -6.30
N HIS A 7 3.20 10.78 -5.23
CA HIS A 7 3.90 9.90 -4.27
C HIS A 7 2.90 8.98 -3.55
N LYS A 8 1.69 9.47 -3.26
CA LYS A 8 0.61 8.67 -2.67
C LYS A 8 0.18 7.55 -3.60
N GLU A 9 -0.08 7.87 -4.87
CA GLU A 9 -0.42 6.87 -5.90
C GLU A 9 0.68 5.83 -6.10
N ALA A 10 1.95 6.26 -6.20
CA ALA A 10 3.07 5.35 -6.35
C ALA A 10 3.24 4.41 -5.14
N THR A 11 3.00 4.92 -3.93
CA THR A 11 3.10 4.13 -2.70
C THR A 11 1.94 3.14 -2.58
N SER A 12 0.73 3.57 -2.96
CA SER A 12 -0.46 2.70 -3.03
C SER A 12 -0.22 1.52 -3.97
N LEU A 13 0.22 1.81 -5.20
CA LEU A 13 0.56 0.80 -6.21
C LEU A 13 1.64 -0.17 -5.72
N LEU A 14 2.67 0.35 -5.03
CA LEU A 14 3.76 -0.47 -4.50
C LEU A 14 3.25 -1.44 -3.41
N LEU A 15 2.37 -0.98 -2.53
CA LEU A 15 1.78 -1.82 -1.48
C LEU A 15 0.84 -2.90 -2.06
N GLU A 16 0.06 -2.57 -3.08
CA GLU A 16 -0.76 -3.54 -3.82
C GLU A 16 0.11 -4.60 -4.51
N LEU A 17 1.18 -4.19 -5.17
CA LEU A 17 2.15 -5.10 -5.79
C LEU A 17 2.83 -5.99 -4.75
N LEU A 18 3.22 -5.43 -3.60
CA LEU A 18 3.82 -6.20 -2.51
C LEU A 18 2.88 -7.29 -2.01
N VAL A 19 1.63 -6.93 -1.71
CA VAL A 19 0.62 -7.88 -1.20
C VAL A 19 0.28 -8.95 -2.24
N SER A 20 0.20 -8.59 -3.52
CA SER A 20 -0.18 -9.52 -4.59
C SER A 20 0.93 -10.46 -5.03
N THR A 21 2.20 -10.09 -4.83
CA THR A 21 3.36 -10.88 -5.31
C THR A 21 4.15 -11.57 -4.19
N THR A 22 3.90 -11.23 -2.92
CA THR A 22 4.63 -11.81 -1.79
C THR A 22 4.23 -13.25 -1.50
N ASN A 23 5.22 -14.07 -1.19
CA ASN A 23 5.03 -15.40 -0.62
C ASN A 23 5.25 -15.46 0.90
N SER A 24 5.59 -14.34 1.53
CA SER A 24 5.81 -14.27 2.98
C SER A 24 4.51 -14.44 3.76
N GLU A 25 4.42 -15.46 4.62
CA GLU A 25 3.27 -15.69 5.50
C GLU A 25 3.03 -14.53 6.45
N ALA A 26 4.08 -13.94 7.02
CA ALA A 26 3.95 -12.76 7.87
C ALA A 26 3.27 -11.59 7.12
N ILE A 27 3.61 -11.36 5.85
CA ILE A 27 2.97 -10.28 5.06
C ILE A 27 1.52 -10.64 4.71
N LYS A 28 1.22 -11.92 4.45
CA LYS A 28 -0.14 -12.41 4.20
C LYS A 28 -1.04 -12.26 5.42
N GLU A 29 -0.52 -12.50 6.63
CA GLU A 29 -1.25 -12.27 7.89
C GLU A 29 -1.68 -10.79 8.04
N TYR A 30 -0.86 -9.85 7.57
CA TYR A 30 -1.16 -8.41 7.60
C TYR A 30 -1.79 -7.86 6.32
N GLN A 31 -2.11 -8.70 5.33
CA GLN A 31 -2.63 -8.28 4.02
C GLN A 31 -3.80 -7.30 4.14
N ARG A 32 -4.77 -7.61 5.01
CA ARG A 32 -5.96 -6.77 5.23
C ARG A 32 -5.58 -5.35 5.65
N ALA A 33 -4.64 -5.22 6.58
CA ALA A 33 -4.20 -3.93 7.10
C ALA A 33 -3.40 -3.15 6.03
N ILE A 34 -2.52 -3.85 5.30
CA ILE A 34 -1.70 -3.26 4.24
C ILE A 34 -2.59 -2.76 3.09
N SER A 35 -3.59 -3.52 2.67
CA SER A 35 -4.54 -3.11 1.63
C SER A 35 -5.40 -1.92 2.06
N LEU A 36 -5.84 -1.87 3.32
CA LEU A 36 -6.56 -0.71 3.86
C LEU A 36 -5.69 0.55 3.85
N TYR A 37 -4.41 0.42 4.20
CA TYR A 37 -3.45 1.52 4.17
C TYR A 37 -3.16 1.98 2.73
N ALA A 38 -3.03 1.05 1.79
CA ALA A 38 -2.82 1.34 0.38
C ALA A 38 -3.98 2.12 -0.24
N GLN A 39 -5.23 1.82 0.15
CA GLN A 39 -6.42 2.52 -0.34
C GLN A 39 -6.58 3.94 0.21
N ASP A 40 -6.08 4.22 1.41
CA ASP A 40 -6.30 5.49 2.09
C ASP A 40 -5.08 5.94 2.90
N LEU A 41 -3.98 6.21 2.20
CA LEU A 41 -2.68 6.64 2.76
C LEU A 41 -2.74 7.91 3.63
N ASP A 42 -3.80 8.71 3.54
CA ASP A 42 -3.98 9.93 4.36
C ASP A 42 -4.90 9.68 5.58
N LYS A 43 -5.40 8.46 5.77
CA LYS A 43 -6.33 8.14 6.85
C LYS A 43 -5.58 7.89 8.14
N THR A 44 -5.48 8.92 8.97
CA THR A 44 -5.00 8.82 10.35
C THR A 44 -6.16 8.43 11.27
N TRP A 45 -6.05 7.27 11.94
CA TRP A 45 -6.92 6.86 13.05
C TRP A 45 -6.48 7.52 14.36
#